data_AF-A0A353NP97-F1
#
_entry.id   AF-A0A353NP97-F1
#
_cell.length_a   1.000
_cell.length_b   1.000
_cell.length_c   1.000
_cell.angle_alpha   90.00
_cell.angle_beta   90.00
_cell.angle_gamma   90.00
#
_symmetry.space_group_name_H-M   'P 1'
#
loop_
_entity.id
_entity.type
_entity.pdbx_description
1 polymer ?
#
loop_
_entity_poly.entity_id
_entity_poly.type
_entity_poly.pdbx_seq_one_letter_code
_entity_poly.pdbx_strand_id
1 'polypeptide(L)' 'NINSWLTVDATPTPVTAYAVKAMQAGGAVMITASHNPPEYNGIKFIPEYAGPATTEITKAIERNLEGLSEE' A
#
# COMPACT_ATOMS: atom_id res chain seq x y z
N ASN A 1 -13.45 9.36 6.80
CA ASN A 1 -13.09 8.32 7.79
C ASN A 1 -12.96 6.98 7.09
N ILE A 2 -11.75 6.42 7.02
CA ILE A 2 -11.49 5.08 6.49
C ILE A 2 -11.19 4.19 7.70
N ASN A 3 -11.88 3.05 7.82
CA ASN A 3 -11.57 2.07 8.86
C ASN A 3 -10.22 1.43 8.53
N SER A 4 -9.29 1.51 9.47
CA SER A 4 -7.91 1.06 9.26
C SER A 4 -7.48 0.12 10.37
N TRP A 5 -6.68 -0.88 9.99
CA TRP A 5 -6.02 -1.80 10.90
C TRP A 5 -4.51 -1.67 10.70
N LEU A 6 -3.76 -1.80 11.79
CA LEU A 6 -2.31 -1.74 11.79
C LEU A 6 -1.75 -3.04 12.36
N THR A 7 -0.68 -3.54 11.76
CA THR A 7 0.04 -4.69 12.30
C THR A 7 0.82 -4.28 13.54
N VAL A 8 0.97 -5.20 14.51
CA VAL A 8 1.69 -4.91 15.75
C VAL A 8 3.19 -4.74 15.54
N ASP A 9 3.75 -5.41 14.53
CA ASP A 9 5.18 -5.43 14.19
C ASP A 9 5.39 -5.46 12.66
N ALA A 10 6.66 -5.42 12.25
CA ALA A 10 7.07 -5.60 10.87
C ALA A 10 6.48 -6.89 10.29
N THR A 11 5.73 -6.77 9.19
CA THR A 11 4.93 -7.86 8.63
C THR A 11 5.29 -8.09 7.17
N PRO A 12 5.51 -9.35 6.72
CA PRO A 12 5.80 -9.64 5.32
C PRO A 12 4.66 -9.24 4.37
N THR A 13 5.02 -8.78 3.17
CA THR A 13 4.08 -8.49 2.06
C THR A 13 2.95 -9.52 1.90
N PRO A 14 3.22 -10.84 1.82
CA PRO A 14 2.16 -11.81 1.60
C PRO A 14 1.15 -11.92 2.75
N VAL A 15 1.56 -11.61 3.99
CA VAL A 15 0.65 -11.63 5.15
C VAL A 15 -0.34 -10.47 5.07
N THR A 16 0.14 -9.28 4.72
CA THR A 16 -0.73 -8.11 4.48
C THR A 16 -1.68 -8.35 3.31
N ALA A 17 -1.20 -8.93 2.21
CA ALA A 17 -2.05 -9.30 1.08
C ALA A 17 -3.14 -10.31 1.48
N TYR A 18 -2.78 -11.34 2.25
CA TYR A 18 -3.74 -12.29 2.80
C TYR A 18 -4.80 -11.61 3.68
N ALA A 19 -4.36 -10.70 4.57
CA ALA A 19 -5.25 -9.97 5.46
C ALA A 19 -6.29 -9.12 4.71
N VAL A 20 -5.93 -8.53 3.55
CA VAL A 20 -6.89 -7.80 2.71
C VAL A 20 -8.08 -8.70 2.32
N LYS A 21 -7.82 -9.95 1.90
CA LYS A 21 -8.90 -10.91 1.59
C LYS A 21 -9.64 -11.37 2.84
N ALA A 22 -8.90 -11.75 3.89
CA ALA A 22 -9.46 -12.31 5.12
C ALA A 22 -10.39 -11.31 5.84
N MET A 23 -10.07 -10.02 5.79
CA MET A 23 -10.81 -8.95 6.44
C MET A 23 -11.79 -8.23 5.49
N GLN A 24 -11.86 -8.66 4.22
CA GLN A 24 -12.65 -8.01 3.17
C GLN A 24 -12.37 -6.49 3.08
N ALA A 25 -11.10 -6.11 3.24
CA ALA A 25 -10.68 -4.72 3.20
C ALA A 25 -10.66 -4.20 1.75
N GLY A 26 -10.83 -2.88 1.58
CA GLY A 26 -10.69 -2.24 0.27
C GLY A 26 -9.26 -2.21 -0.27
N GLY A 27 -8.27 -2.56 0.57
CA GLY A 27 -6.87 -2.64 0.22
C GLY A 27 -5.97 -2.47 1.44
N ALA A 28 -4.66 -2.37 1.20
CA ALA A 28 -3.66 -2.09 2.21
C ALA A 28 -2.55 -1.19 1.65
N VAL A 29 -1.97 -0.38 2.54
CA VAL A 29 -0.74 0.35 2.30
C VAL A 29 0.39 -0.38 3.02
N MET A 30 1.53 -0.53 2.36
CA MET A 30 2.73 -1.05 3.00
C MET A 30 3.90 -0.11 2.88
N ILE A 31 4.68 -0.03 3.96
CA ILE A 31 5.93 0.71 4.01
C ILE A 31 7.08 -0.30 3.92
N THR A 32 7.70 -0.40 2.74
CA THR A 32 8.84 -1.30 2.48
C THR A 32 9.52 -0.92 1.16
N ALA A 33 10.86 -0.88 1.18
CA ALA A 33 11.68 -0.79 -0.02
C ALA A 33 12.18 -2.17 -0.51
N SER A 34 11.49 -3.26 -0.12
CA SER A 34 11.87 -4.64 -0.43
C SER A 34 13.25 -5.00 0.10
N HIS A 35 14.27 -5.03 -0.77
CA HIS A 35 15.65 -5.35 -0.45
C HIS A 35 16.59 -4.18 -0.80
N ASN A 36 16.04 -2.98 -1.05
CA ASN A 36 16.85 -1.82 -1.35
C ASN A 36 17.75 -1.47 -0.15
N PRO A 37 18.88 -0.79 -0.39
CA PRO A 37 19.74 -0.27 0.67
C PRO A 37 18.96 0.53 1.75
N PRO A 38 19.47 0.59 3.00
CA PRO A 38 18.75 1.17 4.15
C PRO A 38 18.40 2.65 4.02
N GLU A 39 19.09 3.40 3.16
CA GLU A 39 18.78 4.79 2.83
C GLU A 39 17.48 4.95 2.04
N TYR A 40 16.93 3.87 1.47
CA TYR A 40 15.67 3.90 0.73
C TYR A 40 14.48 3.47 1.59
N ASN A 41 13.37 4.18 1.42
CA ASN A 41 12.05 3.74 1.88
C ASN A 41 11.10 3.65 0.68
N GLY A 42 10.02 2.90 0.82
CA GLY A 42 9.05 2.68 -0.25
C GLY A 42 7.64 2.54 0.29
N ILE A 43 6.67 2.95 -0.54
CA ILE A 43 5.25 2.74 -0.30
C ILE A 43 4.69 1.85 -1.39
N LYS A 44 3.87 0.87 -1.01
CA LYS A 44 3.14 -0.01 -1.93
C LYS A 44 1.66 0.04 -1.60
N PHE A 45 0.82 0.02 -2.64
CA PHE A 45 -0.62 -0.19 -2.49
C PHE A 45 -0.98 -1.61 -2.96
N ILE A 46 -1.72 -2.33 -2.11
CA ILE A 46 -2.29 -3.65 -2.39
C ILE A 46 -3.80 -3.47 -2.46
N PRO A 47 -4.43 -3.60 -3.63
CA PRO A 47 -5.88 -3.49 -3.74
C PRO A 47 -6.62 -4.66 -3.07
N GLU A 48 -7.94 -4.54 -2.95
CA GLU A 48 -8.93 -5.55 -2.53
C GLU A 48 -8.76 -6.96 -3.17
N TYR A 49 -8.19 -7.04 -4.37
CA TYR A 49 -7.87 -8.32 -5.02
C TYR A 49 -6.58 -8.98 -4.51
N ALA A 50 -5.88 -8.34 -3.57
CA ALA A 50 -4.70 -8.85 -2.86
C ALA A 50 -3.47 -9.18 -3.75
N GLY A 51 -3.39 -8.53 -4.90
CA GLY A 51 -2.20 -8.54 -5.76
C GLY A 51 -1.51 -7.18 -5.78
N PRO A 52 -0.47 -7.01 -6.62
CA PRO A 52 0.10 -5.69 -6.87
C PRO A 52 -0.92 -4.79 -7.55
N ALA A 53 -0.98 -3.52 -7.17
CA ALA A 53 -1.74 -2.50 -7.90
C ALA A 53 -1.31 -2.49 -9.38
N THR A 54 -2.29 -2.47 -10.29
CA THR A 54 -2.01 -2.33 -11.72
C THR A 54 -1.44 -0.95 -12.03
N THR A 55 -0.78 -0.81 -13.18
CA THR A 55 -0.28 0.48 -13.66
C THR A 55 -1.37 1.55 -13.78
N GLU A 56 -2.60 1.13 -14.08
CA GLU A 56 -3.75 2.05 -14.13
C GLU A 56 -4.06 2.62 -12.74
N ILE A 57 -4.10 1.76 -11.72
CA ILE A 57 -4.32 2.15 -10.32
C ILE A 57 -3.18 3.04 -9.82
N THR A 58 -1.92 2.66 -10.07
CA THR A 58 -0.77 3.46 -9.60
C THR A 58 -0.75 4.84 -10.25
N LYS A 59 -1.03 4.94 -11.56
CA LYS A 59 -1.15 6.24 -12.25
C LYS A 59 -2.29 7.10 -11.71
N ALA A 60 -3.43 6.48 -11.37
CA ALA A 60 -4.53 7.22 -10.76
C ALA A 60 -4.14 7.80 -9.39
N ILE A 61 -3.39 7.05 -8.58
CA ILE A 61 -2.85 7.53 -7.31
C ILE A 61 -1.88 8.69 -7.54
N GLU A 62 -0.91 8.53 -8.45
CA GLU A 62 0.09 9.56 -8.77
C GLU A 62 -0.53 10.87 -9.24
N ARG A 63 -1.54 10.82 -10.13
CA ARG A 63 -2.26 12.01 -10.60
C ARG A 63 -2.94 12.78 -9.49
N ASN A 64 -3.46 12.10 -8.46
CA ASN A 64 -4.06 12.78 -7.33
C ASN A 64 -3.03 13.57 -6.51
N LEU A 65 -1.73 13.23 -6.60
CA LEU A 65 -0.65 13.96 -5.94
C LEU A 65 -0.31 15.27 -6.66
N GLU A 66 -0.46 15.33 -7.99
CA GLU A 66 -0.17 16.54 -8.78
C GLU A 66 -1.07 17.73 -8.38
N GLY A 67 -2.29 17.44 -7.92
CA GLY A 67 -3.23 18.44 -7.39
C GLY A 67 -2.96 18.87 -5.94
N LEU A 68 -2.01 18.23 -5.27
CA LEU A 68 -1.57 18.55 -3.91
C LEU A 68 -0.29 19.39 -3.99
N SER A 69 -0.36 20.58 -4.60
CA SER A 69 0.71 21.56 -4.45
C SER A 69 0.80 21.98 -2.99
N GLU A 70 2.00 22.01 -2.42
CA GLU A 70 2.21 22.53 -1.06
C GLU A 70 1.76 24.00 -0.99
N GLU A 71 0.75 24.29 -0.18
CA GLU A 71 0.64 25.59 0.49
C GLU A 71 1.68 25.69 1.60
#